data_AF-A0A6B8KFW4-F1
#
_entry.id   AF-A0A6B8KFW4-F1
#
_cell.length_a   1.000
_cell.length_b   1.000
_cell.length_c   1.000
_cell.angle_alpha   90.00
_cell.angle_beta   90.00
_cell.angle_gamma   90.00
#
_symmetry.space_group_name_H-M   'P 1'
#
loop_
_entity.id
_entity.type
_entity.pdbx_description
1 polymer ?
#
loop_
_entity_poly.entity_id
_entity_poly.type
_entity_poly.pdbx_seq_one_letter_code
_entity_poly.pdbx_strand_id
1 'polypeptide(L)'
;MDEKLIEELTAKFSGLPAPNKTRFIARVAHWETIHARVAYHEYDAKAEALHKSLEYLHRLCGYLMHVPTQDERNLERDRWFMQMILQRGGLRGAREIERIRTLLQEEALAAIDG
;
A
#
# COMPACT_ATOMS: atom_id res chain seq x y z
N MET A 1 0.79 -16.08 5.86
CA MET A 1 1.56 -14.83 5.76
C MET A 1 2.33 -14.70 7.07
N ASP A 2 3.61 -14.31 7.02
CA ASP A 2 4.43 -14.20 8.24
C ASP A 2 3.90 -13.05 9.11
N GLU A 3 3.40 -13.38 10.30
CA GLU A 3 2.84 -12.42 11.23
C GLU A 3 3.87 -11.37 11.65
N LYS A 4 5.12 -11.79 11.81
CA LYS A 4 6.23 -10.92 12.18
C LYS A 4 6.50 -9.87 11.11
N LEU A 5 6.37 -10.23 9.84
CA LEU A 5 6.50 -9.30 8.72
C LEU A 5 5.38 -8.25 8.75
N ILE A 6 4.14 -8.68 8.99
CA ILE A 6 2.99 -7.77 9.05
C ILE A 6 3.19 -6.76 10.18
N GLU A 7 3.55 -7.24 11.38
CA GLU A 7 3.81 -6.40 12.55
C GLU A 7 4.93 -5.39 12.28
N GLU A 8 6.04 -5.83 11.70
CA GLU A 8 7.18 -4.96 11.38
C GLU A 8 6.77 -3.82 10.43
N LEU A 9 6.12 -4.16 9.31
CA LEU A 9 5.74 -3.18 8.29
C LEU A 9 4.64 -2.25 8.80
N THR A 10 3.70 -2.79 9.60
CA THR A 10 2.67 -1.99 10.27
C THR A 10 3.29 -0.99 11.22
N ALA A 11 4.23 -1.40 12.06
CA ALA A 11 4.90 -0.50 13.00
C ALA A 11 5.62 0.65 12.28
N LYS A 12 6.33 0.33 11.19
CA LYS A 12 7.00 1.34 10.34
C LYS A 12 6.00 2.31 9.73
N PHE A 13 4.96 1.80 9.09
CA PHE A 13 3.92 2.63 8.47
C PHE A 13 3.22 3.52 9.50
N SER A 14 2.85 2.96 10.65
CA SER A 14 2.16 3.67 11.73
C SER A 14 3.00 4.79 12.35
N GLY A 15 4.32 4.64 12.33
CA GLY A 15 5.26 5.65 12.80
C GLY A 15 5.38 6.87 11.89
N LEU A 16 4.97 6.77 10.62
CA LEU A 16 5.08 7.86 9.65
C LEU A 16 4.11 9.01 9.98
N PRO A 17 4.52 10.28 9.77
CA PRO A 17 3.61 11.41 9.74
C PRO A 17 2.54 11.26 8.66
N ALA A 18 1.37 11.90 8.85
CA ALA A 18 0.25 11.81 7.91
C ALA A 18 0.61 12.20 6.45
N PRO A 19 1.43 13.24 6.17
CA PRO A 19 1.88 13.52 4.80
C PRO A 19 2.66 12.37 4.18
N ASN A 20 3.54 11.72 4.95
CA ASN A 20 4.39 10.61 4.51
C ASN A 20 3.56 9.33 4.32
N LYS A 21 2.59 9.05 5.18
CA LYS A 21 1.59 8.00 4.96
C LYS A 21 0.83 8.24 3.65
N THR A 22 0.37 9.47 3.43
CA THR A 22 -0.34 9.87 2.20
C THR A 22 0.52 9.61 0.96
N ARG A 23 1.78 10.05 0.97
CA ARG A 23 2.74 9.78 -0.12
C ARG A 23 2.98 8.29 -0.33
N PHE A 24 3.21 7.52 0.73
CA PHE A 24 3.35 6.07 0.65
C PHE A 24 2.16 5.42 -0.08
N ILE A 25 0.93 5.72 0.36
CA ILE A 25 -0.29 5.15 -0.22
C ILE A 25 -0.43 5.57 -1.69
N ALA A 26 -0.18 6.83 -2.02
CA ALA A 26 -0.23 7.33 -3.39
C ALA A 26 0.77 6.59 -4.31
N ARG A 27 1.97 6.27 -3.81
CA ARG A 27 2.97 5.51 -4.55
C ARG A 27 2.56 4.05 -4.77
N VAL A 28 1.96 3.42 -3.76
CA VAL A 28 1.39 2.06 -3.89
C VAL A 28 0.23 2.05 -4.89
N ALA A 29 -0.66 3.05 -4.82
CA ALA A 29 -1.76 3.19 -5.77
C ALA A 29 -1.25 3.40 -7.20
N HIS A 30 -0.29 4.31 -7.39
CA HIS A 30 0.33 4.54 -8.70
C HIS A 30 0.91 3.24 -9.28
N TRP A 31 1.59 2.44 -8.47
CA TRP A 31 2.10 1.16 -8.92
C TRP A 31 0.99 0.21 -9.38
N GLU A 32 -0.12 0.08 -8.63
CA GLU A 32 -1.24 -0.75 -9.08
C GLU A 32 -1.89 -0.21 -10.37
N THR A 33 -1.93 1.11 -10.59
CA THR A 33 -2.47 1.63 -11.85
C THR A 33 -1.70 1.13 -13.08
N ILE A 34 -0.41 0.84 -12.94
CA ILE A 34 0.40 0.21 -14.00
C ILE A 34 -0.09 -1.21 -14.26
N HIS A 35 -0.35 -2.00 -13.21
CA HIS A 35 -0.90 -3.36 -13.34
C HIS A 35 -2.31 -3.35 -13.94
N ALA A 36 -3.18 -2.44 -13.49
CA ALA A 36 -4.52 -2.28 -14.02
C ALA A 36 -4.47 -1.94 -15.52
N ARG A 37 -3.59 -1.02 -15.92
CA ARG A 37 -3.42 -0.65 -17.34
C ARG A 37 -2.97 -1.84 -18.19
N VAL A 38 -2.01 -2.64 -17.72
CA VAL A 38 -1.58 -3.86 -18.42
C VAL A 38 -2.74 -4.85 -18.56
N ALA A 39 -3.49 -5.08 -17.49
CA ALA A 39 -4.65 -5.98 -17.52
C ALA A 39 -5.76 -5.47 -18.46
N TYR A 40 -5.96 -4.15 -18.56
CA TYR A 40 -6.93 -3.55 -19.48
C TYR A 40 -6.54 -3.74 -20.95
N HIS A 41 -5.26 -3.61 -21.30
CA HIS A 41 -4.80 -3.86 -22.68
C HIS A 41 -4.96 -5.33 -23.12
N GLU A 42 -5.06 -6.24 -22.17
CA GLU A 42 -5.25 -7.68 -22.39
C GLU A 42 -6.61 -8.16 -21.83
N TYR A 43 -7.62 -7.27 -21.83
CA TYR A 43 -8.85 -7.45 -21.06
C TYR A 43 -9.53 -8.80 -21.29
N ASP A 44 -9.65 -9.26 -22.53
CA ASP A 44 -10.31 -10.52 -22.86
C ASP A 44 -9.65 -11.74 -22.18
N ALA A 45 -8.34 -11.67 -21.89
CA ALA A 45 -7.60 -12.72 -21.18
C ALA A 45 -7.42 -12.41 -19.68
N LYS A 46 -7.62 -11.16 -19.25
CA LYS A 46 -7.27 -10.66 -17.91
C LYS A 46 -8.38 -9.89 -17.19
N ALA A 47 -9.64 -10.07 -17.59
CA ALA A 47 -10.78 -9.37 -17.00
C ALA A 47 -10.85 -9.51 -15.47
N GLU A 48 -10.62 -10.71 -14.93
CA GLU A 48 -10.59 -10.93 -13.49
C GLU A 48 -9.45 -10.16 -12.81
N ALA A 49 -8.26 -10.14 -13.41
CA ALA A 49 -7.10 -9.41 -12.89
C ALA A 49 -7.35 -7.89 -12.90
N LEU A 50 -7.98 -7.36 -13.95
CA LEU A 50 -8.38 -5.97 -14.04
C LEU A 50 -9.40 -5.62 -12.94
N HIS A 51 -10.47 -6.40 -12.79
CA HIS A 51 -11.50 -6.17 -11.76
C HIS A 51 -10.86 -6.12 -10.37
N LYS A 52 -10.03 -7.13 -10.08
CA LYS A 52 -9.20 -7.21 -8.89
C LYS A 52 -8.39 -5.91 -8.69
N SER A 53 -7.71 -5.40 -9.72
CA SER A 53 -6.84 -4.22 -9.59
C SER A 53 -7.63 -2.95 -9.33
N LEU A 54 -8.78 -2.79 -9.97
CA LEU A 54 -9.68 -1.67 -9.74
C LEU A 54 -10.26 -1.68 -8.31
N GLU A 55 -10.65 -2.85 -7.79
CA GLU A 55 -11.14 -2.97 -6.42
C GLU A 55 -10.05 -2.58 -5.40
N TYR A 56 -8.80 -3.00 -5.63
CA TYR A 56 -7.70 -2.61 -4.77
C TYR A 56 -7.40 -1.11 -4.82
N LEU A 57 -7.34 -0.53 -6.02
CA LEU A 57 -7.21 0.92 -6.19
C LEU A 57 -8.31 1.67 -5.43
N HIS A 58 -9.56 1.20 -5.52
CA HIS A 58 -10.67 1.78 -4.79
C HIS A 58 -10.43 1.77 -3.27
N ARG A 59 -9.98 0.64 -2.70
CA ARG A 59 -9.65 0.53 -1.27
C ARG A 59 -8.48 1.43 -0.87
N LEU A 60 -7.44 1.52 -1.69
CA LEU A 60 -6.30 2.43 -1.48
C LEU A 60 -6.74 3.89 -1.46
N CYS A 61 -7.58 4.30 -2.40
CA CYS A 61 -8.15 5.65 -2.44
C CYS A 61 -9.02 5.93 -1.22
N GLY A 62 -9.86 4.98 -0.80
CA GLY A 62 -10.67 5.10 0.41
C GLY A 62 -9.81 5.36 1.66
N TYR A 63 -8.70 4.63 1.78
CA TYR A 63 -7.76 4.81 2.88
C TYR A 63 -6.99 6.15 2.78
N LEU A 64 -6.54 6.51 1.59
CA LEU A 64 -5.85 7.78 1.31
C LEU A 64 -6.67 9.00 1.73
N MET A 65 -7.98 8.99 1.46
CA MET A 65 -8.88 10.07 1.87
C MET A 65 -9.03 10.18 3.40
N HIS A 66 -8.76 9.10 4.13
CA HIS A 66 -8.94 9.07 5.58
C HIS A 66 -7.68 9.50 6.35
N VAL A 67 -6.48 9.16 5.85
CA VAL A 67 -5.19 9.43 6.53
C VAL A 67 -5.00 10.89 6.95
N PRO A 68 -5.28 11.91 6.11
CA PRO A 68 -5.10 13.31 6.49
C PRO A 68 -6.03 13.78 7.62
N THR A 69 -7.11 13.06 7.87
CA THR A 69 -8.14 13.41 8.87
C THR A 69 -7.97 12.67 10.19
N GLN A 70 -6.88 11.93 10.37
CA GLN A 70 -6.60 11.22 11.60
C GLN A 70 -5.83 12.10 12.58
N ASP A 71 -6.48 12.44 13.70
CA ASP A 71 -5.84 13.17 14.81
C ASP A 71 -4.84 12.29 15.58
N GLU A 72 -4.99 10.95 15.53
CA GLU A 72 -4.16 10.02 16.29
C GLU A 72 -3.72 8.78 15.48
N ARG A 73 -2.62 8.15 15.92
CA ARG A 73 -2.13 6.88 15.35
C ARG A 73 -3.15 5.76 15.60
N ASN A 74 -3.79 5.28 14.53
CA ASN A 74 -4.71 4.14 14.60
C ASN A 74 -4.03 2.84 14.14
N LEU A 75 -3.34 2.17 15.08
CA LEU A 75 -2.57 0.95 14.82
C LEU A 75 -3.41 -0.18 14.22
N GLU A 76 -4.66 -0.35 14.65
CA GLU A 76 -5.54 -1.41 14.14
C GLU A 76 -5.89 -1.18 12.66
N ARG A 77 -6.22 0.07 12.32
CA ARG A 77 -6.54 0.47 10.95
C ARG A 77 -5.30 0.44 10.04
N ASP A 78 -4.15 0.88 10.55
CA ASP A 78 -2.85 0.76 9.87
C ASP A 78 -2.50 -0.71 9.61
N ARG A 79 -2.75 -1.61 10.57
CA ARG A 79 -2.53 -3.06 10.42
C ARG A 79 -3.43 -3.66 9.36
N TRP A 80 -4.74 -3.35 9.40
CA TRP A 80 -5.68 -3.82 8.39
C TRP A 80 -5.27 -3.37 6.99
N PHE A 81 -4.83 -2.12 6.85
CA PHE A 81 -4.33 -1.58 5.58
C PHE A 81 -3.06 -2.29 5.11
N MET A 82 -2.09 -2.50 5.99
CA MET A 82 -0.88 -3.24 5.63
C MET A 82 -1.18 -4.69 5.26
N GLN A 83 -2.09 -5.36 5.97
CA GLN A 83 -2.56 -6.68 5.58
C GLN A 83 -3.20 -6.65 4.20
N MET A 84 -4.02 -5.66 3.87
CA MET A 84 -4.59 -5.50 2.53
C MET A 84 -3.51 -5.33 1.46
N ILE A 85 -2.50 -4.47 1.68
CA ILE A 85 -1.38 -4.31 0.75
C ILE A 85 -0.65 -5.63 0.53
N LEU A 86 -0.37 -6.36 1.60
CA LEU A 86 0.39 -7.62 1.55
C LEU A 86 -0.44 -8.78 0.97
N GLN A 87 -1.75 -8.81 1.22
CA GLN A 87 -2.70 -9.80 0.69
C GLN A 87 -2.99 -9.55 -0.80
N ARG A 88 -3.15 -8.29 -1.19
CA ARG A 88 -3.30 -7.92 -2.59
C ARG A 88 -2.01 -8.11 -3.36
N GLY A 89 -0.90 -7.68 -2.76
CA GLY A 89 0.44 -8.02 -3.17
C GLY A 89 0.67 -9.52 -3.21
N GLY A 90 -0.25 -10.32 -2.62
CA GLY A 90 -0.59 -11.70 -2.96
C GLY A 90 0.62 -12.48 -3.41
N LEU A 91 1.66 -12.50 -2.58
CA LEU A 91 2.97 -13.08 -2.88
C LEU A 91 3.33 -13.09 -4.37
N ARG A 92 3.52 -11.92 -5.00
CA ARG A 92 4.25 -11.90 -6.29
C ARG A 92 5.75 -12.17 -6.11
N GLY A 93 6.24 -12.17 -4.87
CA GLY A 93 7.58 -12.63 -4.50
C GLY A 93 8.21 -11.76 -3.42
N ALA A 94 9.44 -12.13 -3.04
CA ALA A 94 10.27 -11.33 -2.14
C ALA A 94 10.52 -9.90 -2.65
N ARG A 95 10.43 -9.68 -3.97
CA ARG A 95 10.68 -8.38 -4.62
C ARG A 95 9.64 -7.33 -4.24
N GLU A 96 8.37 -7.70 -4.19
CA GLU A 96 7.28 -6.78 -3.87
C GLU A 96 7.31 -6.39 -2.39
N ILE A 97 7.61 -7.35 -1.51
CA ILE A 97 7.83 -7.08 -0.09
C ILE A 97 9.01 -6.13 0.10
N GLU A 98 10.12 -6.37 -0.62
CA GLU A 98 11.28 -5.49 -0.55
C GLU A 98 10.98 -4.09 -1.10
N ARG A 99 10.15 -4.00 -2.15
CA ARG A 99 9.69 -2.71 -2.65
C ARG A 99 8.88 -1.96 -1.60
N ILE A 100 7.94 -2.61 -0.91
CA ILE A 100 7.19 -1.99 0.20
C ILE A 100 8.13 -1.54 1.33
N ARG A 101 9.12 -2.37 1.71
CA ARG A 101 10.15 -2.00 2.70
C ARG A 101 10.92 -0.75 2.28
N THR A 102 11.36 -0.71 1.03
CA THR A 102 12.10 0.43 0.46
C THR A 102 11.25 1.69 0.47
N LEU A 103 9.98 1.62 0.03
CA LEU A 103 9.07 2.77 0.04
C LEU A 103 8.87 3.31 1.47
N LEU A 104 8.63 2.43 2.45
CA LEU A 104 8.49 2.85 3.85
C LEU A 104 9.76 3.50 4.39
N GLN A 105 10.94 2.97 4.04
CA GLN A 105 12.23 3.53 4.46
C GLN A 105 12.45 4.93 3.86
N GLU A 106 12.17 5.11 2.57
CA GLU A 106 12.27 6.40 1.89
C GLU A 106 11.33 7.44 2.52
N GLU A 107 10.08 7.07 2.81
CA GLU A 107 9.14 7.98 3.47
C GLU A 107 9.54 8.27 4.93
N ALA A 108 10.19 7.35 5.62
CA ALA A 108 10.72 7.59 6.97
C ALA A 108 11.90 8.57 6.95
N LEU A 109 12.83 8.42 6.00
CA LEU A 109 13.96 9.35 5.83
C LEU A 109 13.46 10.75 5.46
N ALA A 110 12.52 10.84 4.52
CA ALA A 110 11.91 12.11 4.11
C ALA A 110 11.06 12.78 5.21
N ALA A 111 10.80 12.11 6.33
CA ALA A 111 10.16 12.71 7.51
C ALA A 111 11.17 13.33 8.50
N ILE A 112 12.45 13.00 8.38
CA ILE A 112 13.53 13.51 9.24
C ILE A 112 14.12 14.80 8.66
N ASP A 113 14.19 14.88 7.33
CA ASP A 113 14.84 15.98 6.59
C ASP A 113 13.93 17.20 6.33
N GLY A 114 12.65 17.15 6.71
CA GLY A 114 11.65 18.21 6.48
C GLY A 114 10.96 18.64 7.76
#